data_AF-A0A1Q8Z6L9-F1
#
_entry.id   AF-A0A1Q8Z6L9-F1
#
_cell.length_a   1.000
_cell.length_b   1.000
_cell.length_c   1.000
_cell.angle_alpha   90.00
_cell.angle_beta   90.00
_cell.angle_gamma   90.00
#
_symmetry.space_group_name_H-M   'P 1'
#
loop_
_entity.id
_entity.type
_entity.pdbx_description
1 polymer ?
#
loop_
_entity_poly.entity_id
_entity_poly.type
_entity_poly.pdbx_seq_one_letter_code
_entity_poly.pdbx_strand_id
1 'polypeptide(L)'
;MNNTTQILAQEDKHYKRKPLSSEVLEAIQNLQICLHEDRAEYAWLNPRERQNYIGKAIKVLMSLSFDDFLEHMRRGWLLSDLCHFGWITRYHRFSLLFPHFLLSDGTKAVADHGGLQWLFEKIAVLQNYPTVKYHPQRNEPQVWRLQGSSGNPFVLTCEYENNRVIYEESMGFTNCPHDFLEIWVQSTCFAETPEATAHIALLPVEI
;
A
#
# COMPACT_ATOMS: atom_id res chain seq x y z
N MET A 1 28.61 -4.58 -28.84
CA MET A 1 28.21 -4.63 -27.41
C MET A 1 28.77 -3.38 -26.76
N ASN A 2 27.96 -2.34 -26.50
CA ASN A 2 28.31 -1.17 -25.64
C ASN A 2 27.22 -0.09 -25.52
N ASN A 3 26.03 -0.25 -26.11
CA ASN A 3 24.97 0.78 -26.03
C ASN A 3 24.00 0.60 -24.86
N THR A 4 23.90 -0.59 -24.27
CA THR A 4 22.92 -0.87 -23.20
C THR A 4 23.35 -0.30 -21.84
N THR A 5 24.64 -0.27 -21.55
CA THR A 5 25.17 0.18 -20.25
C THR A 5 25.12 1.70 -20.08
N GLN A 6 25.12 2.46 -21.18
CA GLN A 6 25.01 3.92 -21.12
C GLN A 6 23.58 4.43 -20.92
N ILE A 7 22.57 3.66 -21.39
CA ILE A 7 21.15 4.02 -21.22
C ILE A 7 20.74 3.85 -19.75
N LEU A 8 21.13 2.73 -19.11
CA LEU A 8 20.84 2.48 -17.69
C LEU A 8 21.53 3.49 -16.75
N ALA A 9 22.74 3.95 -17.09
CA ALA A 9 23.47 4.94 -16.29
C ALA A 9 22.97 6.39 -16.46
N GLN A 10 22.23 6.70 -17.54
CA GLN A 10 21.59 8.00 -17.72
C GLN A 10 20.22 8.09 -17.02
N GLU A 11 19.50 6.98 -16.87
CA GLU A 11 18.21 6.94 -16.15
C GLU A 11 18.37 6.97 -14.62
N ASP A 12 19.49 6.46 -14.09
CA ASP A 12 19.84 6.49 -12.66
C ASP A 12 19.98 7.91 -12.06
N LYS A 13 20.22 8.94 -12.89
CA LYS A 13 20.41 10.31 -12.40
C LYS A 13 19.11 11.03 -12.07
N HIS A 14 17.96 10.55 -12.54
CA HIS A 14 16.70 11.28 -12.41
C HIS A 14 15.75 10.79 -11.30
N TYR A 15 16.01 9.65 -10.66
CA TYR A 15 15.09 9.05 -9.68
C TYR A 15 15.70 8.75 -8.31
N LYS A 16 16.63 9.60 -7.84
CA LYS A 16 16.97 9.60 -6.39
C LYS A 16 15.78 10.17 -5.62
N ARG A 17 14.92 9.28 -5.10
CA ARG A 17 13.81 9.61 -4.20
C ARG A 17 14.34 10.46 -3.05
N LYS A 18 13.97 11.74 -3.01
CA LYS A 18 14.36 12.65 -1.94
C LYS A 18 13.59 12.25 -0.68
N PRO A 19 14.24 12.01 0.47
CA PRO A 19 13.52 11.77 1.70
C PRO A 19 12.63 12.98 2.02
N LEU A 20 11.41 12.69 2.47
CA LEU A 20 10.47 13.69 2.99
C LEU A 20 11.17 14.54 4.05
N SER A 21 11.14 15.87 3.92
CA SER A 21 11.60 16.71 5.02
C SER A 21 10.65 16.57 6.20
N SER A 22 11.19 16.66 7.42
CA SER A 22 10.38 16.64 8.65
C SER A 22 9.28 17.70 8.64
N GLU A 23 9.54 18.86 8.02
CA GLU A 23 8.57 19.94 7.86
C GLU A 23 7.36 19.57 6.98
N VAL A 24 7.57 18.80 5.91
CA VAL A 24 6.48 18.36 5.01
C VAL A 24 5.63 17.29 5.69
N LEU A 25 6.26 16.36 6.41
CA LEU A 25 5.55 15.36 7.22
C LEU A 25 4.69 16.02 8.30
N GLU A 26 5.25 16.99 9.02
CA GLU A 26 4.53 17.75 10.04
C GLU A 26 3.37 18.56 9.42
N ALA A 27 3.57 19.15 8.24
CA ALA A 27 2.51 19.86 7.52
C ALA A 27 1.34 18.95 7.13
N ILE A 28 1.63 17.76 6.62
CA ILE A 28 0.59 16.77 6.24
C ILE A 28 -0.17 16.31 7.48
N GLN A 29 0.54 15.98 8.56
CA GLN A 29 -0.07 15.54 9.82
C GLN A 29 -0.96 16.63 10.43
N ASN A 30 -0.51 17.90 10.37
CA ASN A 30 -1.30 19.03 10.84
C ASN A 30 -2.59 19.25 10.03
N LEU A 31 -2.55 19.08 8.70
CA LEU A 31 -3.76 19.14 7.89
C LEU A 31 -4.72 17.99 8.19
N GLN A 32 -4.20 16.78 8.39
CA GLN A 32 -5.03 15.62 8.74
C GLN A 32 -5.77 15.85 10.06
N ILE A 33 -5.07 16.36 11.09
CA ILE A 33 -5.68 16.74 12.38
C ILE A 33 -6.79 17.78 12.17
N CYS A 34 -6.57 18.75 11.27
CA CYS A 34 -7.54 19.82 11.02
C CYS A 34 -8.74 19.41 10.16
N LEU A 35 -8.60 18.39 9.31
CA LEU A 35 -9.66 17.90 8.41
C LEU A 35 -10.63 16.92 9.11
N HIS A 36 -10.24 16.32 10.24
CA HIS A 36 -11.07 15.44 11.05
C HIS A 36 -11.82 16.21 12.16
N GLU A 37 -12.69 17.14 11.74
CA GLU A 37 -13.36 18.10 12.64
C GLU A 37 -14.26 17.46 13.72
N ASP A 38 -14.77 16.26 13.47
CA ASP A 38 -15.76 15.58 14.32
C ASP A 38 -15.16 14.66 15.40
N ARG A 39 -13.83 14.62 15.54
CA ARG A 39 -13.18 13.73 16.51
C ARG A 39 -13.00 14.37 17.89
N ALA A 40 -13.46 13.67 18.92
CA ALA A 40 -13.35 14.10 20.32
C ALA A 40 -11.89 14.35 20.77
N GLU A 41 -10.94 13.64 20.19
CA GLU A 41 -9.49 13.77 20.44
C GLU A 41 -8.88 15.08 19.92
N TYR A 42 -9.55 15.80 19.02
CA TYR A 42 -9.11 17.10 18.48
C TYR A 42 -10.05 18.26 18.85
N ALA A 43 -11.02 18.00 19.74
CA ALA A 43 -11.97 19.00 20.24
C ALA A 43 -11.30 20.10 21.09
N TRP A 44 -10.04 19.90 21.53
CA TRP A 44 -9.27 20.88 22.31
C TRP A 44 -8.61 21.98 21.46
N LEU A 45 -8.54 21.82 20.14
CA LEU A 45 -8.00 22.84 19.23
C LEU A 45 -9.04 23.92 19.00
N ASN A 46 -8.74 25.15 19.45
CA ASN A 46 -9.64 26.27 19.18
C ASN A 46 -9.61 26.65 17.67
N PRO A 47 -10.69 27.26 17.14
CA PRO A 47 -10.79 27.55 15.69
C PRO A 47 -9.63 28.40 15.14
N ARG A 48 -9.02 29.24 15.97
CA ARG A 48 -7.94 30.15 15.57
C ARG A 48 -6.60 29.45 15.46
N GLU A 49 -6.31 28.53 16.38
CA GLU A 49 -5.15 27.63 16.32
C GLU A 49 -5.26 26.72 15.10
N ARG A 50 -6.44 26.15 14.85
CA ARG A 50 -6.72 25.34 13.67
C ARG A 50 -6.41 26.09 12.37
N GLN A 51 -6.90 27.33 12.23
CA GLN A 51 -6.59 28.17 11.06
C GLN A 51 -5.08 28.42 10.91
N ASN A 52 -4.34 28.57 12.02
CA ASN A 52 -2.89 28.74 11.99
C ASN A 52 -2.17 27.46 11.54
N TYR A 53 -2.59 26.28 11.99
CA TYR A 53 -2.04 25.00 11.54
C TYR A 53 -2.31 24.76 10.06
N ILE A 54 -3.55 24.98 9.61
CA ILE A 54 -3.93 24.89 8.19
C ILE A 54 -3.09 25.88 7.37
N GLY A 55 -2.98 27.14 7.80
CA GLY A 55 -2.22 28.16 7.09
C GLY A 55 -0.73 27.83 6.97
N LYS A 56 -0.11 27.32 8.04
CA LYS A 56 1.29 26.84 8.00
C LYS A 56 1.46 25.66 7.06
N ALA A 57 0.58 24.67 7.14
CA ALA A 57 0.68 23.47 6.33
C ALA A 57 0.44 23.75 4.84
N ILE A 58 -0.57 24.57 4.49
CA ILE A 58 -0.80 25.03 3.12
C ILE A 58 0.43 25.76 2.60
N LYS A 59 1.06 26.63 3.40
CA LYS A 59 2.24 27.38 2.97
C LYS A 59 3.44 26.47 2.65
N VAL A 60 3.65 25.42 3.46
CA VAL A 60 4.70 24.41 3.21
C VAL A 60 4.36 23.59 1.96
N LEU A 61 3.12 23.13 1.82
CA LEU A 61 2.70 22.29 0.69
C LEU A 61 2.63 23.04 -0.64
N MET A 62 2.23 24.31 -0.63
CA MET A 62 2.21 25.19 -1.81
C MET A 62 3.63 25.59 -2.26
N SER A 63 4.66 25.34 -1.45
CA SER A 63 6.05 25.54 -1.85
C SER A 63 6.64 24.34 -2.60
N LEU A 64 5.91 23.22 -2.65
CA LEU A 64 6.27 22.04 -3.43
C LEU A 64 5.84 22.19 -4.89
N SER A 65 6.52 21.49 -5.80
CA SER A 65 5.97 21.28 -7.13
C SER A 65 4.66 20.48 -7.03
N PHE A 66 3.77 20.59 -8.01
CA PHE A 66 2.50 19.86 -7.98
C PHE A 66 2.70 18.34 -7.95
N ASP A 67 3.71 17.84 -8.67
CA ASP A 67 4.07 16.41 -8.67
C ASP A 67 4.61 15.96 -7.31
N ASP A 68 5.48 16.78 -6.69
CA ASP A 68 5.95 16.53 -5.33
C ASP A 68 4.76 16.57 -4.35
N PHE A 69 3.89 17.56 -4.45
CA PHE A 69 2.72 17.69 -3.58
C PHE A 69 1.81 16.45 -3.65
N LEU A 70 1.51 15.95 -4.85
CA LEU A 70 0.68 14.75 -5.04
C LEU A 70 1.37 13.48 -4.51
N GLU A 71 2.67 13.32 -4.75
CA GLU A 71 3.44 12.18 -4.25
C GLU A 71 3.52 12.19 -2.72
N HIS A 72 3.72 13.36 -2.13
CA HIS A 72 3.77 13.52 -0.67
C HIS A 72 2.39 13.29 -0.04
N MET A 73 1.32 13.80 -0.66
CA MET A 73 -0.04 13.54 -0.21
C MET A 73 -0.39 12.06 -0.28
N ARG A 74 -0.02 11.35 -1.36
CA ARG A 74 -0.19 9.89 -1.47
C ARG A 74 0.50 9.13 -0.34
N ARG A 75 1.74 9.49 -0.02
CA ARG A 75 2.55 8.82 1.01
C ARG A 75 2.03 9.09 2.42
N GLY A 76 1.62 10.32 2.71
CA GLY A 76 1.13 10.73 4.03
C GLY A 76 -0.30 10.30 4.33
N TRP A 77 -1.19 10.23 3.32
CA TRP A 77 -2.56 9.75 3.49
C TRP A 77 -2.64 8.26 3.83
N LEU A 78 -1.76 7.44 3.25
CA LEU A 78 -1.80 6.01 3.52
C LEU A 78 -1.52 5.71 5.00
N LEU A 79 -0.52 6.37 5.61
CA LEU A 79 -0.11 6.09 6.99
C LEU A 79 -1.17 6.48 8.04
N SER A 80 -1.97 7.53 7.82
CA SER A 80 -2.99 7.97 8.79
C SER A 80 -4.30 7.18 8.70
N ASP A 81 -4.68 6.73 7.50
CA ASP A 81 -5.93 6.00 7.31
C ASP A 81 -5.78 4.50 7.61
N LEU A 82 -4.59 3.92 7.42
CA LEU A 82 -4.34 2.49 7.72
C LEU A 82 -4.69 2.10 9.16
N CYS A 83 -4.41 2.97 10.15
CA CYS A 83 -4.75 2.72 11.55
C CYS A 83 -6.26 2.62 11.81
N HIS A 84 -7.11 3.18 10.96
CA HIS A 84 -8.57 3.16 11.11
C HIS A 84 -9.23 1.93 10.49
N PHE A 85 -8.50 1.18 9.65
CA PHE A 85 -9.02 -0.02 9.00
C PHE A 85 -8.86 -1.30 9.83
N GLY A 86 -8.52 -1.18 11.11
CA GLY A 86 -8.40 -2.33 12.03
C GLY A 86 -9.69 -3.14 12.15
N TRP A 87 -10.86 -2.54 11.86
CA TRP A 87 -12.15 -3.25 11.82
C TRP A 87 -12.60 -3.40 10.37
N ILE A 88 -12.52 -4.63 9.86
CA ILE A 88 -12.99 -5.00 8.52
C ILE A 88 -14.52 -4.87 8.50
N THR A 89 -15.07 -3.87 7.79
CA THR A 89 -16.53 -3.69 7.73
C THR A 89 -17.13 -4.20 6.44
N ARG A 90 -16.38 -4.15 5.33
CA ARG A 90 -16.87 -4.56 4.01
C ARG A 90 -15.77 -5.22 3.15
N TYR A 91 -16.23 -6.05 2.23
CA TYR A 91 -15.42 -6.63 1.16
C TYR A 91 -15.82 -6.04 -0.18
N HIS A 92 -14.81 -5.71 -0.98
CA HIS A 92 -14.97 -5.02 -2.25
C HIS A 92 -14.41 -5.83 -3.39
N ARG A 93 -15.14 -5.87 -4.49
CA ARG A 93 -14.58 -6.31 -5.77
C ARG A 93 -13.75 -5.17 -6.35
N PHE A 94 -12.57 -5.49 -6.85
CA PHE A 94 -11.67 -4.49 -7.44
C PHE A 94 -11.33 -4.78 -8.91
N SER A 95 -11.42 -6.03 -9.34
CA SER A 95 -11.12 -6.45 -10.72
C SER A 95 -12.25 -7.29 -11.30
N LEU A 96 -12.59 -7.03 -12.56
CA LEU A 96 -13.53 -7.87 -13.33
C LEU A 96 -12.93 -9.23 -13.70
N LEU A 97 -11.60 -9.31 -13.81
CA LEU A 97 -10.89 -10.54 -14.17
C LEU A 97 -10.75 -11.50 -12.97
N PHE A 98 -10.75 -10.95 -11.75
CA PHE A 98 -10.60 -11.71 -10.50
C PHE A 98 -11.81 -11.52 -9.59
N PRO A 99 -13.02 -11.97 -9.99
CA PRO A 99 -14.25 -11.70 -9.25
C PRO A 99 -14.32 -12.37 -7.88
N HIS A 100 -13.47 -13.38 -7.65
CA HIS A 100 -13.35 -14.12 -6.39
C HIS A 100 -12.18 -13.64 -5.53
N PHE A 101 -11.48 -12.57 -5.93
CA PHE A 101 -10.47 -11.92 -5.10
C PHE A 101 -11.03 -10.59 -4.59
N LEU A 102 -11.20 -10.49 -3.28
CA LEU A 102 -11.86 -9.39 -2.60
C LEU A 102 -10.86 -8.60 -1.78
N LEU A 103 -11.07 -7.28 -1.71
CA LEU A 103 -10.30 -6.39 -0.86
C LEU A 103 -11.12 -6.02 0.37
N SER A 104 -10.51 -6.03 1.56
CA SER A 104 -11.03 -5.30 2.71
C SER A 104 -11.05 -3.79 2.47
N ASP A 105 -11.73 -3.04 3.34
CA ASP A 105 -11.72 -1.57 3.30
C ASP A 105 -10.29 -1.01 3.26
N GLY A 106 -9.39 -1.55 4.10
CA GLY A 106 -8.00 -1.09 4.17
C GLY A 106 -7.18 -1.45 2.93
N THR A 107 -7.27 -2.67 2.42
CA THR A 107 -6.55 -3.05 1.20
C THR A 107 -7.11 -2.35 -0.04
N LYS A 108 -8.41 -2.04 -0.07
CA LYS A 108 -9.01 -1.17 -1.08
C LYS A 108 -8.42 0.24 -1.03
N ALA A 109 -8.29 0.83 0.16
CA ALA A 109 -7.68 2.14 0.33
C ALA A 109 -6.21 2.14 -0.16
N VAL A 110 -5.44 1.09 0.17
CA VAL A 110 -4.08 0.90 -0.37
C VAL A 110 -4.06 0.84 -1.89
N ALA A 111 -4.97 0.09 -2.50
CA ALA A 111 -5.06 0.00 -3.95
C ALA A 111 -5.37 1.36 -4.58
N ASP A 112 -6.42 2.02 -4.12
CA ASP A 112 -6.98 3.22 -4.73
C ASP A 112 -6.09 4.44 -4.51
N HIS A 113 -5.63 4.66 -3.28
CA HIS A 113 -4.82 5.84 -2.93
C HIS A 113 -3.34 5.61 -3.24
N GLY A 114 -2.81 4.41 -2.94
CA GLY A 114 -1.43 4.05 -3.22
C GLY A 114 -1.13 3.82 -4.71
N GLY A 115 -2.17 3.73 -5.57
CA GLY A 115 -1.99 3.38 -6.98
C GLY A 115 -1.44 1.96 -7.16
N LEU A 116 -1.82 1.05 -6.24
CA LEU A 116 -1.30 -0.31 -6.13
C LEU A 116 -2.30 -1.37 -6.61
N GLN A 117 -3.27 -1.02 -7.48
CA GLN A 117 -4.21 -2.01 -8.05
C GLN A 117 -3.44 -3.17 -8.71
N TRP A 118 -2.34 -2.85 -9.41
CA TRP A 118 -1.48 -3.83 -10.07
C TRP A 118 -0.94 -4.90 -9.11
N LEU A 119 -0.66 -4.54 -7.85
CA LEU A 119 -0.14 -5.47 -6.85
C LEU A 119 -1.20 -6.51 -6.47
N PHE A 120 -2.43 -6.06 -6.26
CA PHE A 120 -3.55 -6.95 -5.95
C PHE A 120 -3.93 -7.84 -7.15
N GLU A 121 -3.87 -7.31 -8.38
CA GLU A 121 -4.05 -8.14 -9.58
C GLU A 121 -2.96 -9.19 -9.71
N LYS A 122 -1.69 -8.82 -9.47
CA LYS A 122 -0.55 -9.75 -9.47
C LYS A 122 -0.74 -10.86 -8.44
N ILE A 123 -1.10 -10.51 -7.20
CA ILE A 123 -1.38 -11.48 -6.15
C ILE A 123 -2.55 -12.39 -6.55
N ALA A 124 -3.62 -11.85 -7.12
CA ALA A 124 -4.77 -12.63 -7.59
C ALA A 124 -4.42 -13.61 -8.73
N VAL A 125 -3.53 -13.23 -9.66
CA VAL A 125 -2.95 -14.15 -10.65
C VAL A 125 -2.16 -15.24 -9.93
N LEU A 126 -1.33 -14.87 -8.96
CA LEU A 126 -0.47 -15.81 -8.25
C LEU A 126 -1.23 -16.79 -7.38
N GLN A 127 -2.46 -16.47 -6.92
CA GLN A 127 -3.34 -17.46 -6.29
C GLN A 127 -3.65 -18.66 -7.19
N ASN A 128 -3.59 -18.47 -8.52
CA ASN A 128 -3.77 -19.54 -9.50
C ASN A 128 -2.47 -20.17 -9.98
N TYR A 129 -1.32 -19.64 -9.55
CA TYR A 129 -0.01 -20.16 -9.94
C TYR A 129 0.25 -21.51 -9.26
N PRO A 130 0.82 -22.53 -9.95
CA PRO A 130 0.93 -23.89 -9.42
C PRO A 130 1.59 -23.98 -8.04
N THR A 131 2.62 -23.17 -7.79
CA THR A 131 3.35 -23.15 -6.51
C THR A 131 2.50 -22.70 -5.33
N VAL A 132 1.55 -21.80 -5.55
CA VAL A 132 0.64 -21.29 -4.50
C VAL A 132 -0.62 -22.16 -4.44
N LYS A 133 -1.26 -22.37 -5.60
CA LYS A 133 -2.55 -23.07 -5.73
C LYS A 133 -2.51 -24.51 -5.19
N TYR A 134 -1.45 -25.25 -5.47
CA TYR A 134 -1.33 -26.66 -5.08
C TYR A 134 -0.50 -26.85 -3.82
N HIS A 135 -0.15 -25.77 -3.11
CA HIS A 135 0.61 -25.89 -1.88
C HIS A 135 -0.19 -26.64 -0.80
N PRO A 136 0.45 -27.52 -0.01
CA PRO A 136 -0.25 -28.25 1.08
C PRO A 136 -0.93 -27.31 2.08
N GLN A 137 -0.32 -26.14 2.34
CA GLN A 137 -0.80 -25.13 3.28
C GLN A 137 -1.70 -24.06 2.63
N ARG A 138 -2.23 -24.26 1.42
CA ARG A 138 -3.01 -23.22 0.69
C ARG A 138 -4.23 -22.63 1.42
N ASN A 139 -4.72 -23.35 2.42
CA ASN A 139 -5.87 -22.94 3.24
C ASN A 139 -5.45 -22.12 4.47
N GLU A 140 -4.16 -22.07 4.79
CA GLU A 140 -3.61 -21.19 5.82
C GLU A 140 -3.52 -19.75 5.29
N PRO A 141 -3.55 -18.74 6.18
CA PRO A 141 -3.29 -17.36 5.79
C PRO A 141 -1.94 -17.22 5.08
N GLN A 142 -1.96 -16.56 3.94
CA GLN A 142 -0.77 -16.23 3.17
C GLN A 142 -0.31 -14.83 3.53
N VAL A 143 0.99 -14.64 3.73
CA VAL A 143 1.60 -13.32 3.95
C VAL A 143 2.36 -12.92 2.69
N TRP A 144 1.89 -11.87 2.04
CA TRP A 144 2.50 -11.27 0.86
C TRP A 144 3.27 -10.02 1.27
N ARG A 145 4.58 -9.97 0.98
CA ARG A 145 5.41 -8.81 1.29
C ARG A 145 6.00 -8.23 0.03
N LEU A 146 5.80 -6.94 -0.15
CA LEU A 146 6.46 -6.13 -1.16
C LEU A 146 7.53 -5.29 -0.48
N GLN A 147 8.80 -5.60 -0.72
CA GLN A 147 9.92 -4.90 -0.12
C GLN A 147 10.87 -4.35 -1.17
N GLY A 148 11.27 -3.10 -1.05
CA GLY A 148 12.21 -2.45 -1.95
C GLY A 148 12.96 -1.32 -1.24
N SER A 149 13.92 -0.74 -1.94
CA SER A 149 14.66 0.42 -1.45
C SER A 149 15.08 1.29 -2.63
N SER A 150 15.38 2.56 -2.39
CA SER A 150 15.86 3.47 -3.43
C SER A 150 17.10 2.88 -4.14
N GLY A 151 16.96 2.53 -5.41
CA GLY A 151 18.03 1.96 -6.23
C GLY A 151 18.11 0.43 -6.26
N ASN A 152 17.21 -0.28 -5.57
CA ASN A 152 17.10 -1.74 -5.67
C ASN A 152 15.73 -2.16 -6.23
N PRO A 153 15.67 -3.28 -6.97
CA PRO A 153 14.39 -3.86 -7.41
C PRO A 153 13.51 -4.19 -6.19
N PHE A 154 12.21 -4.04 -6.36
CA PHE A 154 11.25 -4.49 -5.36
C PHE A 154 11.14 -6.01 -5.42
N VAL A 155 11.14 -6.69 -4.29
CA VAL A 155 10.93 -8.13 -4.21
C VAL A 155 9.53 -8.37 -3.65
N LEU A 156 8.74 -9.16 -4.37
CA LEU A 156 7.46 -9.69 -3.90
C LEU A 156 7.69 -11.10 -3.38
N THR A 157 7.43 -11.32 -2.09
CA THR A 157 7.47 -12.65 -1.49
C THR A 157 6.08 -13.08 -1.05
N CYS A 158 5.85 -14.40 -1.05
CA CYS A 158 4.72 -15.03 -0.37
C CYS A 158 5.25 -16.07 0.62
N GLU A 159 4.65 -16.08 1.80
CA GLU A 159 4.93 -17.01 2.89
C GLU A 159 3.61 -17.57 3.47
N TYR A 160 3.67 -18.77 4.07
CA TYR A 160 2.63 -19.29 4.95
C TYR A 160 3.08 -19.21 6.42
N GLU A 161 2.22 -19.63 7.35
CA GLU A 161 2.55 -19.79 8.78
C GLU A 161 3.88 -20.58 8.91
N ASN A 162 4.89 -19.98 9.56
CA ASN A 162 6.30 -20.40 9.74
C ASN A 162 7.38 -19.73 8.85
N ASN A 163 7.11 -18.57 8.25
CA ASN A 163 8.12 -17.73 7.56
C ASN A 163 8.89 -18.43 6.43
N ARG A 164 8.33 -19.48 5.84
CA ARG A 164 8.96 -20.16 4.70
C ARG A 164 8.46 -19.55 3.41
N VAL A 165 9.39 -18.92 2.69
CA VAL A 165 9.11 -18.33 1.37
C VAL A 165 8.73 -19.44 0.39
N ILE A 166 7.51 -19.36 -0.13
CA ILE A 166 6.97 -20.29 -1.14
C ILE A 166 7.08 -19.71 -2.55
N TYR A 167 7.15 -18.38 -2.64
CA TYR A 167 7.21 -17.64 -3.88
C TYR A 167 8.05 -16.39 -3.65
N GLU A 168 8.93 -16.12 -4.59
CA GLU A 168 9.75 -14.91 -4.62
C GLU A 168 9.86 -14.45 -6.07
N GLU A 169 9.63 -13.17 -6.29
CA GLU A 169 9.83 -12.53 -7.58
C GLU A 169 10.52 -11.18 -7.38
N SER A 170 11.67 -11.02 -8.01
CA SER A 170 12.31 -9.71 -8.17
C SER A 170 11.55 -8.94 -9.24
N MET A 171 10.78 -7.95 -8.80
CA MET A 171 10.11 -6.97 -9.63
C MET A 171 11.09 -5.83 -9.90
N GLY A 172 11.11 -5.33 -11.15
CA GLY A 172 11.93 -4.18 -11.50
C GLY A 172 11.52 -2.89 -10.76
N PHE A 173 11.78 -1.75 -11.38
CA PHE A 173 11.30 -0.48 -10.82
C PHE A 173 9.77 -0.46 -10.78
N THR A 174 9.22 -0.26 -9.59
CA THR A 174 7.79 -0.06 -9.38
C THR A 174 7.51 1.35 -8.85
N ASN A 175 6.30 1.83 -9.09
CA ASN A 175 5.81 3.08 -8.54
C ASN A 175 5.31 2.93 -7.09
N CYS A 176 5.70 1.88 -6.36
CA CYS A 176 5.26 1.68 -4.99
C CYS A 176 5.74 2.85 -4.11
N PRO A 177 4.82 3.58 -3.44
CA PRO A 177 5.17 4.73 -2.63
C PRO A 177 5.88 4.34 -1.32
N HIS A 178 5.78 3.08 -0.92
CA HIS A 178 6.37 2.54 0.30
C HIS A 178 7.48 1.53 -0.02
N ASP A 179 8.52 1.55 0.81
CA ASP A 179 9.65 0.62 0.73
C ASP A 179 9.30 -0.76 1.32
N PHE A 180 8.20 -0.84 2.08
CA PHE A 180 7.67 -2.08 2.62
C PHE A 180 6.14 -2.02 2.65
N LEU A 181 5.50 -3.11 2.25
CA LEU A 181 4.06 -3.33 2.38
C LEU A 181 3.80 -4.81 2.65
N GLU A 182 2.97 -5.09 3.66
CA GLU A 182 2.53 -6.44 3.98
C GLU A 182 1.01 -6.56 3.77
N ILE A 183 0.60 -7.63 3.09
CA ILE A 183 -0.79 -7.95 2.76
C ILE A 183 -1.04 -9.39 3.17
N TRP A 184 -2.09 -9.64 3.95
CA TRP A 184 -2.52 -11.00 4.27
C TRP A 184 -3.59 -11.45 3.30
N VAL A 185 -3.50 -12.66 2.78
CA VAL A 185 -4.54 -13.24 1.92
C VAL A 185 -5.11 -14.47 2.59
N GLN A 186 -6.39 -14.43 2.90
CA GLN A 186 -7.11 -15.55 3.47
C GLN A 186 -8.04 -16.18 2.42
N SER A 187 -7.95 -17.49 2.28
CA SER A 187 -8.89 -18.28 1.49
C SER A 187 -10.13 -18.59 2.31
N THR A 188 -11.30 -18.25 1.79
CA THR A 188 -12.60 -18.55 2.41
C THR A 188 -13.44 -19.35 1.43
N CYS A 189 -14.05 -20.43 1.91
CA CYS A 189 -15.05 -21.19 1.15
C CYS A 189 -16.43 -20.61 1.46
N PHE A 190 -17.11 -20.06 0.45
CA PHE A 190 -18.47 -19.55 0.61
C PHE A 190 -19.55 -20.58 0.24
N ALA A 191 -19.18 -21.75 -0.28
CA ALA A 191 -20.11 -22.79 -0.74
C ALA A 191 -19.60 -24.22 -0.47
N GLU A 192 -20.53 -25.18 -0.48
CA GLU A 192 -20.33 -26.62 -0.25
C GLU A 192 -19.41 -27.31 -1.28
N THR A 193 -18.99 -26.61 -2.33
CA THR A 193 -18.09 -27.13 -3.38
C THR A 193 -16.69 -26.50 -3.27
N PRO A 194 -15.60 -27.30 -3.20
CA PRO A 194 -14.23 -26.80 -3.02
C PRO A 194 -13.72 -25.82 -4.09
N GLU A 195 -14.37 -25.79 -5.25
CA GLU A 195 -13.99 -24.97 -6.41
C GLU A 195 -14.40 -23.49 -6.26
N ALA A 196 -15.34 -23.16 -5.36
CA ALA A 196 -15.81 -21.80 -5.10
C ALA A 196 -15.05 -21.14 -3.93
N THR A 197 -13.72 -21.18 -4.00
CA THR A 197 -12.86 -20.51 -3.00
C THR A 197 -12.72 -19.03 -3.38
N ALA A 198 -13.03 -18.15 -2.44
CA ALA A 198 -12.75 -16.72 -2.56
C ALA A 198 -11.50 -16.37 -1.73
N HIS A 199 -10.69 -15.48 -2.25
CA HIS A 199 -9.53 -14.95 -1.56
C HIS A 199 -9.82 -13.54 -1.08
N ILE A 200 -9.48 -13.24 0.16
CA ILE A 200 -9.71 -11.94 0.77
C ILE A 200 -8.36 -11.36 1.16
N ALA A 201 -8.02 -10.21 0.57
CA ALA A 201 -6.85 -9.44 0.96
C ALA A 201 -7.18 -8.55 2.17
N LEU A 202 -6.31 -8.63 3.17
CA LEU A 202 -6.40 -7.99 4.46
C LEU A 202 -5.09 -7.26 4.74
N LEU A 203 -5.17 -6.25 5.60
CA LEU A 203 -3.98 -5.69 6.23
C LEU A 203 -3.76 -6.43 7.56
N PRO A 204 -2.50 -6.60 8.00
CA PRO A 204 -2.23 -7.12 9.33
C PRO A 204 -2.91 -6.23 10.39
N VAL A 205 -3.54 -6.87 11.39
CA VAL A 205 -4.40 -6.21 12.39
C VAL A 205 -3.61 -5.64 13.59
N GLU A 206 -2.27 -5.75 13.60
CA GLU A 206 -1.40 -5.21 14.67
C GLU A 206 -0.72 -3.92 14.12
N ILE A 207 -1.24 -2.70 14.42
CA ILE A 207 -1.04 -1.80 15.58
C ILE A 207 0.42 -1.46 15.87
#